data_AF-A0A5R2MSN0-F1
#
_entry.id   AF-A0A5R2MSN0-F1
#
_cell.length_a   1.000
_cell.length_b   1.000
_cell.length_c   1.000
_cell.angle_alpha   90.00
_cell.angle_beta   90.00
_cell.angle_gamma   90.00
#
_symmetry.space_group_name_H-M   'P 1'
#
loop_
_entity.id
_entity.type
_entity.pdbx_description
1 polymer ?
#
loop_
_entity_poly.entity_id
_entity_poly.type
_entity_poly.pdbx_seq_one_letter_code
_entity_poly.pdbx_strand_id
1 'polypeptide(L)'
;ALGARQLPIVVNSPGGNVDAALQLGRTIRRAKLDIAVGTTEFSGCSPEMKNCRDDDSKAAPYLGIAYDSGAMCNSACPLMFAGGVRRVVGEWAFL
;
A
#
# COMPACT_ATOMS: atom_id res chain seq x y z
N ALA A 1 6.50 -10.38 14.53
CA ALA A 1 6.84 -8.94 14.63
C ALA A 1 7.63 -8.53 13.39
N LEU A 2 7.41 -7.32 12.86
CA LEU A 2 7.94 -6.86 11.56
C LEU A 2 9.47 -6.66 11.49
N GLY A 3 10.18 -6.70 12.63
CA GLY A 3 11.65 -6.78 12.70
C GLY A 3 12.39 -5.72 11.88
N ALA A 4 13.59 -6.06 11.40
CA ALA A 4 14.39 -5.22 10.52
C ALA A 4 14.06 -5.42 9.02
N ARG A 5 12.88 -5.94 8.70
CA ARG A 5 12.52 -6.26 7.31
C ARG A 5 12.18 -4.98 6.56
N GLN A 6 12.78 -4.81 5.39
CA GLN A 6 12.37 -3.78 4.45
C GLN A 6 11.03 -4.18 3.84
N LEU A 7 9.97 -3.47 4.19
CA LEU A 7 8.62 -3.74 3.72
C LEU A 7 8.34 -2.96 2.43
N PRO A 8 7.59 -3.54 1.48
CA PRO A 8 7.16 -2.81 0.29
C PRO A 8 6.15 -1.73 0.67
N ILE A 9 6.01 -0.73 -0.20
CA ILE A 9 4.86 0.16 -0.19
C ILE A 9 3.73 -0.50 -0.97
N VAL A 10 2.55 -0.58 -0.40
CA VAL A 10 1.32 -1.00 -1.09
C VAL A 10 0.47 0.26 -1.29
N VAL A 11 0.15 0.59 -2.53
CA VAL A 11 -0.54 1.83 -2.89
C VAL A 11 -1.87 1.57 -3.58
N ASN A 12 -2.89 2.33 -3.17
CA ASN A 12 -4.14 2.51 -3.88
C ASN A 12 -4.45 4.03 -3.92
N SER A 13 -4.32 4.67 -5.07
CA SER A 13 -4.43 6.14 -5.18
C SER A 13 -5.00 6.58 -6.53
N PRO A 14 -5.96 7.54 -6.54
CA PRO A 14 -6.45 8.16 -7.76
C PRO A 14 -5.47 9.20 -8.36
N GLY A 15 -4.34 9.49 -7.69
CA GLY A 15 -3.40 10.55 -8.03
C GLY A 15 -3.59 11.81 -7.20
N GLY A 16 -3.23 12.98 -7.75
CA GLY A 16 -3.26 14.25 -7.03
C GLY A 16 -2.14 15.20 -7.49
N ASN A 17 -1.38 15.73 -6.54
CA ASN A 17 -0.30 16.69 -6.82
C ASN A 17 0.95 16.00 -7.42
N VAL A 18 1.40 16.51 -8.56
CA VAL A 18 2.51 15.95 -9.35
C VAL A 18 3.87 16.10 -8.64
N ASP A 19 4.16 17.27 -8.07
CA ASP A 19 5.44 17.52 -7.41
C ASP A 19 5.60 16.65 -6.16
N ALA A 20 4.52 16.47 -5.39
CA ALA A 20 4.48 15.56 -4.26
C ALA A 20 4.72 14.11 -4.70
N ALA A 21 4.08 13.67 -5.80
CA ALA A 21 4.29 12.32 -6.33
C ALA A 21 5.74 12.08 -6.77
N LEU A 22 6.37 13.06 -7.44
CA LEU A 22 7.78 12.98 -7.82
C LEU A 22 8.71 12.96 -6.59
N GLN A 23 8.42 13.76 -5.57
CA GLN A 23 9.18 13.75 -4.31
C GLN A 23 9.04 12.40 -3.58
N LEU A 24 7.84 11.84 -3.52
CA LEU A 24 7.62 10.51 -2.97
C LEU A 24 8.39 9.46 -3.76
N GLY A 25 8.30 9.45 -5.09
CA GLY A 25 9.05 8.52 -5.94
C GLY A 25 10.57 8.59 -5.70
N ARG A 26 11.14 9.78 -5.53
CA ARG A 26 12.55 9.97 -5.18
C ARG A 26 12.87 9.41 -3.78
N THR A 27 12.00 9.62 -2.81
CA THR A 27 12.16 9.09 -1.45
C THR A 27 12.10 7.56 -1.43
N ILE A 28 11.14 6.97 -2.13
CA ILE A 28 11.00 5.50 -2.31
C ILE A 28 12.28 4.92 -2.90
N ARG A 29 12.79 5.54 -3.98
CA ARG A 29 14.04 5.12 -4.63
C ARG A 29 15.24 5.18 -3.69
N ARG A 30 15.42 6.29 -2.97
CA ARG A 30 16.54 6.45 -2.02
C ARG A 30 16.48 5.42 -0.90
N ALA A 31 15.28 5.13 -0.40
CA ALA A 31 15.04 4.13 0.62
C ALA A 31 15.12 2.68 0.09
N LYS A 32 15.35 2.48 -1.22
CA LYS A 32 15.41 1.17 -1.90
C LYS A 32 14.17 0.30 -1.68
N LEU A 33 13.00 0.92 -1.60
CA LEU A 33 11.76 0.20 -1.33
C LEU A 33 11.17 -0.39 -2.63
N ASP A 34 10.62 -1.58 -2.52
CA ASP A 34 9.72 -2.14 -3.52
C ASP A 34 8.33 -1.49 -3.38
N ILE A 35 7.56 -1.52 -4.45
CA ILE A 35 6.21 -0.96 -4.48
C ILE A 35 5.24 -1.86 -5.26
N ALA A 36 4.02 -1.96 -4.76
CA ALA A 36 2.94 -2.71 -5.38
C ALA A 36 1.65 -1.89 -5.41
N VAL A 37 0.85 -2.05 -6.47
CA VAL A 37 -0.54 -1.55 -6.47
C VAL A 37 -1.41 -2.59 -5.76
N GLY A 38 -2.14 -2.17 -4.74
CA GLY A 38 -2.98 -3.05 -3.94
C GLY A 38 -3.78 -2.31 -2.87
N THR A 39 -4.83 -2.95 -2.39
CA THR A 39 -5.59 -2.57 -1.20
C THR A 39 -5.30 -3.55 -0.05
N THR A 40 -5.77 -3.24 1.15
CA THR A 40 -5.73 -4.17 2.28
C THR A 40 -7.06 -4.88 2.40
N GLU A 41 -7.06 -6.20 2.26
CA GLU A 41 -8.19 -7.04 2.64
C GLU A 41 -7.99 -7.46 4.10
N PHE A 42 -8.89 -7.01 4.98
CA PHE A 42 -8.81 -7.30 6.41
C PHE A 42 -9.49 -8.62 6.76
N SER A 43 -8.87 -9.39 7.66
CA SER A 43 -9.45 -10.60 8.23
C SER A 43 -9.97 -10.30 9.64
N GLY A 44 -11.26 -10.55 9.90
CA GLY A 44 -11.89 -10.21 11.18
C GLY A 44 -12.27 -8.73 11.20
N CYS A 45 -11.70 -7.96 12.11
CA CYS A 45 -11.94 -6.52 12.18
C CYS A 45 -11.25 -5.71 11.08
N SER A 46 -11.96 -4.70 10.57
CA SER A 46 -11.41 -3.66 9.71
C SER A 46 -11.54 -2.29 10.39
N PRO A 47 -10.71 -1.29 10.01
CA PRO A 47 -10.75 0.05 10.60
C PRO A 47 -12.11 0.76 10.48
N GLU A 48 -12.93 0.37 9.50
CA GLU A 48 -14.19 1.02 9.17
C GLU A 48 -15.38 0.39 9.92
N MET A 49 -15.19 -0.80 10.51
CA MET A 49 -16.22 -1.48 11.28
C MET A 49 -16.41 -0.83 12.65
N LYS A 50 -17.59 -0.23 12.87
CA LYS A 50 -17.99 0.27 14.18
C LYS A 50 -18.25 -0.90 15.13
N ASN A 51 -17.75 -0.78 16.37
CA ASN A 51 -17.92 -1.76 17.45
C ASN A 51 -17.32 -3.14 17.17
N CYS A 52 -16.30 -3.22 16.31
CA CYS A 52 -15.59 -4.48 16.11
C CYS A 52 -14.71 -4.78 17.32
N ARG A 53 -15.11 -5.78 18.11
CA ARG A 53 -14.38 -6.29 19.28
C ARG A 53 -13.72 -7.61 18.89
N ASP A 54 -12.62 -7.53 18.16
CA ASP A 54 -11.68 -8.65 18.12
C ASP A 54 -10.99 -8.74 19.49
N ASP A 55 -10.59 -9.93 19.92
CA ASP A 55 -9.87 -10.12 21.18
C ASP A 55 -8.72 -9.12 21.30
N ASP A 56 -8.81 -8.17 22.25
CA ASP A 56 -7.82 -7.12 22.60
C ASP A 56 -6.43 -7.70 22.95
N SER A 57 -6.28 -9.02 22.89
CA SER A 57 -5.10 -9.81 23.16
C SER A 57 -4.15 -9.97 21.96
N LYS A 58 -4.53 -9.49 20.75
CA LYS A 58 -3.67 -9.59 19.56
C LYS A 58 -2.75 -8.37 19.41
N ALA A 59 -1.48 -8.63 19.14
CA ALA A 59 -0.43 -7.61 18.96
C ALA A 59 -0.63 -6.66 17.75
N ALA A 60 -1.62 -6.92 16.89
CA ALA A 60 -2.02 -6.05 15.78
C ALA A 60 -3.55 -5.91 15.79
N PRO A 61 -4.09 -4.69 15.92
CA PRO A 61 -5.54 -4.46 16.02
C PRO A 61 -6.29 -4.77 14.72
N TYR A 62 -5.58 -4.82 13.59
CA TYR A 62 -6.13 -5.20 12.29
C TYR A 62 -5.14 -6.14 11.59
N LEU A 63 -5.61 -7.32 11.23
CA LEU A 63 -4.88 -8.27 10.39
C LEU A 63 -5.41 -8.16 8.97
N GLY A 64 -4.52 -8.16 8.00
CA GLY A 64 -4.91 -8.11 6.60
C GLY A 64 -3.80 -8.53 5.66
N ILE A 65 -4.19 -8.80 4.43
CA ILE A 65 -3.31 -9.16 3.32
C ILE A 65 -3.39 -8.08 2.23
N ALA A 66 -2.31 -7.93 1.47
CA ALA A 66 -2.35 -7.11 0.27
C ALA A 66 -3.15 -7.84 -0.81
N TYR A 67 -4.12 -7.16 -1.40
CA TYR A 67 -5.03 -7.69 -2.42
C TYR A 67 -5.08 -6.73 -3.60
N ASP A 68 -5.09 -7.24 -4.83
CA ASP A 68 -4.94 -6.43 -6.05
C ASP A 68 -6.27 -5.96 -6.65
N SER A 69 -7.35 -6.72 -6.43
CA SER A 69 -8.66 -6.45 -7.05
C SER A 69 -9.19 -5.05 -6.77
N GLY A 70 -9.39 -4.28 -7.83
CA GLY A 70 -9.95 -2.92 -7.77
C GLY A 70 -8.99 -1.87 -7.21
N ALA A 71 -7.75 -2.24 -6.87
CA ALA A 71 -6.72 -1.27 -6.50
C ALA A 71 -6.27 -0.49 -7.74
N MET A 72 -5.99 0.80 -7.56
CA MET A 72 -5.62 1.67 -8.67
C MET A 72 -4.42 2.55 -8.32
N CYS A 73 -3.70 2.97 -9.35
CA CYS A 73 -2.65 3.98 -9.25
C CYS A 73 -2.77 4.92 -10.46
N ASN A 74 -3.70 5.88 -10.39
CA ASN A 74 -4.05 6.74 -11.52
C ASN A 74 -3.34 8.11 -11.49
N SER A 75 -3.35 8.80 -12.64
CA SER A 75 -2.92 10.20 -12.78
C SER A 75 -1.47 10.44 -12.33
N ALA A 76 -1.26 11.11 -11.20
CA ALA A 76 0.07 11.38 -10.65
C ALA A 76 0.70 10.16 -9.92
N CYS A 77 -0.11 9.17 -9.52
CA CYS A 77 0.39 8.01 -8.76
C CYS A 77 1.50 7.22 -9.51
N PRO A 78 1.41 6.95 -10.83
CA PRO A 78 2.47 6.28 -11.58
C PRO A 78 3.84 6.94 -11.46
N LEU A 79 3.91 8.27 -11.26
CA LEU A 79 5.17 8.99 -11.08
C LEU A 79 5.86 8.62 -9.78
N MET A 80 5.10 8.46 -8.70
CA MET A 80 5.60 7.93 -7.43
C MET A 80 5.94 6.45 -7.57
N PHE A 81 5.05 5.67 -8.18
CA PHE A 81 5.18 4.23 -8.37
C PHE A 81 6.46 3.88 -9.14
N ALA A 82 6.84 4.68 -10.13
CA ALA A 82 8.10 4.54 -10.87
C ALA A 82 9.36 4.61 -9.98
N GLY A 83 9.25 5.17 -8.77
CA GLY A 83 10.33 5.26 -7.78
C GLY A 83 10.73 3.93 -7.14
N GLY A 84 9.86 2.91 -7.17
CA GLY A 84 10.16 1.59 -6.61
C GLY A 84 11.38 0.92 -7.26
N VAL A 85 12.06 0.05 -6.51
CA VAL A 85 13.15 -0.80 -7.03
C VAL A 85 12.54 -1.94 -7.84
N ARG A 86 11.64 -2.71 -7.23
CA ARG A 86 10.70 -3.60 -7.93
C ARG A 86 9.30 -2.98 -7.89
N ARG A 87 8.58 -3.17 -8.99
CA ARG A 87 7.24 -2.61 -9.24
C ARG A 87 6.33 -3.77 -9.58
N VAL A 88 5.27 -3.97 -8.80
CA VAL A 88 4.34 -5.08 -8.97
C VAL A 88 2.93 -4.53 -9.17
N VAL A 89 2.25 -5.04 -10.18
CA VAL A 89 0.84 -4.75 -10.45
C VAL A 89 0.18 -6.10 -10.70
N GLY A 90 -0.90 -6.38 -9.97
CA GLY A 90 -1.69 -7.60 -10.17
C GLY A 90 -2.55 -7.50 -11.43
N GLU A 91 -3.05 -8.63 -11.89
CA GLU A 91 -3.91 -8.71 -13.09
C GLU A 91 -5.22 -7.92 -12.90
N TRP A 92 -5.68 -7.77 -11.65
CA TRP A 92 -6.93 -7.10 -11.30
C TRP A 92 -6.74 -5.68 -10.77
N ALA A 93 -5.52 -5.15 -10.86
CA ALA A 93 -5.17 -3.79 -10.48
C ALA A 93 -5.00 -2.88 -11.70
N PHE A 94 -5.29 -1.59 -11.51
CA PHE A 94 -5.19 -0.57 -12.56
C PHE A 94 -3.93 0.30 -12.32
N LEU A 95 -3.06 0.40 -13.33
CA LEU A 95 -1.91 1.31 -13.34
C LEU A 95 -1.93 2.19 -14.59
#